data_AF-A0A183DGT3-F1
#
_entry.id   AF-A0A183DGT3-F1
#
_cell.length_a   1.000
_cell.length_b   1.000
_cell.length_c   1.000
_cell.angle_alpha   90.00
_cell.angle_beta   90.00
_cell.angle_gamma   90.00
#
_symmetry.space_group_name_H-M   'P 1'
#
loop_
_entity.id
_entity.type
_entity.pdbx_description
1 polymer ?
#
loop_
_entity_poly.entity_id
_entity_poly.type
_entity_poly.pdbx_seq_one_letter_code
_entity_poly.pdbx_strand_id
1 'polypeptide(L)'
;LTGEFVDLVNDPNSRGTILLAFGTILDWKEAPAERREAFAIALNKLPDYRIIWACRRCPAMNLGRHIRLLDWVPQQEILSHPRTKLFITHGGLKR
;
A
#
# COMPACT_ATOMS: atom_id res chain seq x y z
N LEU A 1 -5.70 4.16 14.82
CA LEU A 1 -4.45 3.46 14.42
C LEU A 1 -3.79 2.92 15.67
N THR A 2 -3.48 1.62 15.71
CA THR A 2 -2.82 0.97 16.86
C THR A 2 -1.66 0.13 16.37
N GLY A 3 -0.65 -0.09 17.23
CA GLY A 3 0.48 -0.96 16.95
C GLY A 3 1.35 -0.51 15.77
N GLU A 4 1.87 -1.48 15.01
CA GLU A 4 2.86 -1.29 13.94
C GLU A 4 2.46 -0.28 12.84
N PHE A 5 1.16 -0.07 12.65
CA PHE A 5 0.65 0.86 11.65
C PHE A 5 0.86 2.32 12.06
N VAL A 6 0.92 2.61 13.36
CA VAL A 6 1.18 3.96 13.88
C VAL A 6 2.56 4.40 13.43
N ASP A 7 3.59 3.60 13.70
CA ASP A 7 4.98 3.93 13.37
C ASP A 7 5.18 4.05 11.86
N LEU A 8 4.51 3.19 11.10
CA LEU A 8 4.56 3.20 9.66
C LEU A 8 3.98 4.49 9.09
N VAL A 9 2.82 4.94 9.58
CA VAL A 9 2.16 6.15 9.08
C VAL A 9 2.80 7.44 9.63
N ASN A 10 3.36 7.39 10.84
CA ASN A 10 4.00 8.52 11.52
C ASN A 10 5.49 8.67 11.27
N ASP A 11 6.09 7.87 10.37
CA ASP A 11 7.49 7.97 10.01
C ASP A 11 7.88 9.44 9.69
N PRO A 12 8.70 10.10 10.55
CA PRO A 12 9.03 11.51 10.40
C PRO A 12 9.96 11.77 9.21
N ASN A 13 10.66 10.74 8.72
CA ASN A 13 11.55 10.84 7.56
C ASN A 13 10.80 10.69 6.23
N SER A 14 9.51 10.35 6.29
CA SER A 14 8.65 10.24 5.13
C SER A 14 7.91 11.55 4.85
N ARG A 15 7.64 11.83 3.58
CA ARG A 15 6.74 12.91 3.13
C ARG A 15 5.27 12.60 3.35
N GLY A 16 4.95 11.34 3.64
CA GLY A 16 3.60 10.88 3.95
C GLY A 16 3.38 9.42 3.58
N THR A 17 2.15 8.96 3.77
CA THR A 17 1.76 7.58 3.48
C THR A 17 0.96 7.50 2.18
N ILE A 18 1.30 6.53 1.34
CA ILE A 18 0.51 6.12 0.19
C ILE A 18 -0.11 4.76 0.52
N LEU A 19 -1.44 4.65 0.41
CA LEU A 19 -2.15 3.39 0.58
C LEU A 19 -2.59 2.84 -0.78
N LEU A 20 -2.20 1.61 -1.09
CA LEU A 20 -2.72 0.81 -2.20
C LEU A 20 -3.64 -0.27 -1.63
N ALA A 21 -4.92 -0.27 -2.01
CA ALA A 21 -5.86 -1.33 -1.65
C ALA A 21 -6.89 -1.56 -2.76
N PHE A 22 -6.86 -2.75 -3.38
CA PHE A 22 -7.74 -3.12 -4.49
C PHE A 22 -8.93 -4.00 -4.04
N GLY A 23 -9.18 -4.08 -2.74
CA GLY A 23 -10.21 -4.94 -2.19
C GLY A 23 -9.81 -6.42 -2.19
N THR A 24 -10.78 -7.28 -1.94
CA THR A 24 -10.59 -8.73 -1.78
C THR A 24 -10.92 -9.54 -3.03
N ILE A 25 -11.58 -8.92 -4.02
CA ILE A 25 -11.99 -9.59 -5.27
C ILE A 25 -10.80 -9.78 -6.20
N LEU A 26 -9.87 -8.81 -6.23
CA LEU A 26 -8.67 -8.92 -7.03
C LEU A 26 -7.66 -9.86 -6.35
N ASP A 27 -7.39 -11.00 -6.97
CA ASP A 27 -6.25 -11.85 -6.61
C ASP A 27 -5.01 -11.41 -7.42
N TRP A 28 -4.01 -10.91 -6.72
CA TRP A 28 -2.76 -10.46 -7.34
C TRP A 28 -1.92 -11.60 -7.91
N LYS A 29 -2.18 -12.87 -7.56
CA LYS A 29 -1.52 -14.02 -8.19
C LYS A 29 -1.94 -14.19 -9.65
N GLU A 30 -3.21 -13.91 -9.94
CA GLU A 30 -3.79 -14.00 -11.28
C GLU A 30 -3.48 -12.76 -12.13
N ALA A 31 -3.01 -11.67 -11.51
CA ALA A 31 -2.59 -10.48 -12.24
C ALA A 31 -1.35 -10.78 -13.12
N PRO A 32 -1.35 -10.35 -14.40
CA PRO A 32 -0.20 -10.51 -15.28
C PRO A 32 1.09 -9.97 -14.64
N ALA A 33 2.19 -10.70 -14.79
CA ALA A 33 3.47 -10.35 -14.17
C ALA A 33 3.91 -8.92 -14.53
N GLU A 34 3.74 -8.54 -15.80
CA GLU A 34 4.02 -7.19 -16.31
C GLU A 34 3.27 -6.10 -15.53
N ARG A 35 2.00 -6.34 -15.15
CA ARG A 35 1.22 -5.37 -14.37
C ARG A 35 1.78 -5.24 -12.96
N ARG A 36 2.10 -6.35 -12.30
CA ARG A 36 2.71 -6.36 -10.96
C ARG A 36 4.07 -5.65 -10.96
N GLU A 37 4.89 -5.94 -11.96
CA GLU A 37 6.20 -5.30 -12.14
C GLU A 37 6.08 -3.81 -12.41
N ALA A 38 5.13 -3.38 -13.24
CA ALA A 38 4.89 -1.96 -13.48
C ALA A 38 4.54 -1.22 -12.19
N PHE A 39 3.70 -1.78 -11.31
CA PHE A 39 3.45 -1.23 -9.98
C PHE A 39 4.72 -1.20 -9.13
N ALA A 40 5.45 -2.31 -9.03
CA ALA A 40 6.69 -2.37 -8.25
C ALA A 40 7.71 -1.31 -8.70
N ILE A 41 7.95 -1.19 -10.01
CA ILE A 41 8.86 -0.20 -10.60
C ILE A 41 8.40 1.22 -10.27
N ALA A 42 7.10 1.52 -10.42
CA ALA A 42 6.56 2.85 -10.16
C ALA A 42 6.70 3.22 -8.67
N LEU A 43 6.35 2.31 -7.75
CA LEU A 43 6.41 2.56 -6.31
C LEU A 43 7.85 2.68 -5.79
N ASN A 44 8.80 1.94 -6.39
CA ASN A 44 10.22 2.05 -6.06
C ASN A 44 10.81 3.43 -6.38
N LYS A 45 10.22 4.17 -7.33
CA LYS A 45 10.63 5.55 -7.67
C LYS A 45 10.15 6.60 -6.66
N LEU A 46 9.45 6.19 -5.59
CA LEU A 46 8.92 7.07 -4.56
C LEU A 46 9.53 6.78 -3.17
N PRO A 47 10.87 6.78 -3.01
CA PRO A 47 11.54 6.42 -1.76
C PRO A 47 11.21 7.36 -0.59
N ASP A 48 10.83 8.60 -0.88
CA ASP A 48 10.50 9.62 0.13
C ASP A 48 9.12 9.40 0.78
N TYR A 49 8.34 8.41 0.32
CA TYR A 49 7.03 8.09 0.89
C TYR A 49 7.05 6.71 1.54
N ARG A 50 6.23 6.55 2.58
CA ARG A 50 5.93 5.22 3.10
C ARG A 50 4.77 4.65 2.32
N ILE A 51 4.93 3.44 1.78
CA ILE A 51 3.91 2.82 0.92
C ILE A 51 3.39 1.57 1.60
N ILE A 52 2.08 1.53 1.81
CA ILE A 52 1.36 0.36 2.28
C ILE A 52 0.64 -0.23 1.09
N TRP A 53 0.94 -1.47 0.75
CA TRP A 53 0.20 -2.22 -0.24
C TRP A 53 -0.55 -3.37 0.44
N ALA A 54 -1.85 -3.14 0.65
CA ALA A 54 -2.76 -4.15 1.14
C ALA A 54 -3.01 -5.17 0.02
N CYS A 55 -2.27 -6.28 0.06
CA CYS A 55 -2.28 -7.33 -0.95
C CYS A 55 -2.24 -8.69 -0.28
N ARG A 56 -3.41 -9.34 -0.21
CA ARG A 56 -3.51 -10.68 0.35
C ARG A 56 -2.78 -11.68 -0.54
N ARG A 57 -1.81 -12.41 0.01
CA ARG A 57 -1.05 -13.47 -0.68
C ARG A 57 -0.39 -12.98 -1.99
N CYS A 58 0.06 -11.73 -2.02
CA CYS A 58 0.78 -11.18 -3.18
C CYS A 58 1.96 -12.08 -3.59
N PRO A 59 2.20 -12.29 -4.90
CA PRO A 59 3.47 -12.82 -5.37
C PRO A 59 4.65 -11.97 -4.89
N ALA A 60 5.81 -12.61 -4.75
CA ALA A 60 7.06 -11.89 -4.48
C ALA A 60 7.35 -10.87 -5.60
N MET A 61 7.72 -9.66 -5.19
CA MET A 61 8.07 -8.55 -6.07
C MET A 61 9.33 -7.87 -5.53
N ASN A 62 10.14 -7.29 -6.42
CA ASN A 62 11.29 -6.49 -6.01
C ASN A 62 10.82 -5.12 -5.50
N LEU A 63 10.72 -4.96 -4.19
CA LEU A 63 10.21 -3.76 -3.53
C LEU A 63 11.27 -3.16 -2.61
N GLY A 64 11.37 -1.84 -2.61
CA GLY A 64 12.22 -1.08 -1.71
C GLY A 64 11.74 -1.17 -0.27
N ARG A 65 12.66 -0.88 0.67
CA ARG A 65 12.41 -0.97 2.13
C ARG A 65 11.30 -0.02 2.63
N HIS A 66 10.94 1.00 1.85
CA HIS A 66 9.86 1.94 2.12
C HIS A 66 8.47 1.40 1.74
N ILE A 67 8.39 0.24 1.09
CA ILE A 67 7.13 -0.40 0.68
C ILE A 67 6.88 -1.62 1.58
N ARG A 68 5.68 -1.70 2.15
CA ARG A 68 5.23 -2.82 2.97
C ARG A 68 4.05 -3.51 2.32
N LEU A 69 4.23 -4.78 1.96
CA LEU A 69 3.15 -5.69 1.58
C LEU A 69 2.52 -6.26 2.84
N LEU A 70 1.21 -6.07 2.99
CA LEU A 70 0.45 -6.56 4.14
C LEU A 70 -0.83 -7.24 3.64
N ASP A 71 -1.17 -8.39 4.22
CA ASP A 71 -2.39 -9.12 3.84
C ASP A 71 -3.66 -8.35 4.20
N TRP A 72 -3.61 -7.57 5.29
CA TRP A 72 -4.71 -6.78 5.80
C TRP A 72 -4.20 -5.51 6.48
N VAL A 73 -5.01 -4.44 6.46
CA VAL A 73 -4.69 -3.14 7.07
C VAL A 73 -5.95 -2.48 7.65
N PRO A 74 -5.83 -1.63 8.70
CA PRO A 74 -6.91 -0.79 9.20
C PRO A 74 -7.15 0.39 8.23
N GLN A 75 -7.79 0.11 7.11
CA GLN A 75 -7.88 1.04 5.97
C GLN A 75 -8.51 2.38 6.37
N GLN A 76 -9.60 2.39 7.13
CA GLN A 76 -10.31 3.62 7.47
C GLN A 76 -9.42 4.53 8.33
N GLU A 77 -8.73 3.97 9.31
CA GLU A 77 -7.85 4.71 10.20
C GLU A 77 -6.61 5.24 9.48
N ILE A 78 -6.04 4.46 8.55
CA ILE A 78 -4.95 4.95 7.68
C ILE A 78 -5.45 6.10 6.81
N LEU A 79 -6.63 5.98 6.17
CA LEU A 79 -7.17 7.02 5.31
C LEU A 79 -7.54 8.30 6.08
N SER A 80 -8.04 8.17 7.31
CA SER A 80 -8.34 9.30 8.18
C SER A 80 -7.09 9.99 8.75
N HIS A 81 -5.91 9.41 8.60
CA HIS A 81 -4.68 9.96 9.15
C HIS A 81 -4.16 11.15 8.32
N PRO A 82 -3.79 12.30 8.93
CA PRO A 82 -3.40 13.51 8.20
C PRO A 82 -2.12 13.38 7.35
N ARG A 83 -1.31 12.36 7.63
CA ARG A 83 -0.10 12.03 6.85
C ARG A 83 -0.37 11.16 5.64
N THR A 84 -1.58 10.63 5.45
CA THR A 84 -1.96 9.90 4.24
C THR A 84 -2.19 10.89 3.11
N LYS A 85 -1.46 10.72 2.00
CA LYS A 85 -1.42 11.69 0.89
C LYS A 85 -2.08 11.17 -0.38
N LEU A 86 -2.15 9.86 -0.54
CA LEU A 86 -2.71 9.23 -1.73
C LEU A 86 -3.35 7.90 -1.38
N PHE A 87 -4.51 7.66 -1.97
CA PHE A 87 -5.18 6.36 -1.97
C PHE A 87 -5.32 5.85 -3.40
N ILE A 88 -4.70 4.69 -3.67
CA ILE A 88 -4.82 3.97 -4.94
C ILE A 88 -5.76 2.80 -4.70
N THR A 89 -6.88 2.79 -5.44
CA THR A 89 -7.99 1.88 -5.22
C THR A 89 -8.58 1.37 -6.53
N HIS A 90 -9.21 0.21 -6.48
CA HIS A 90 -10.04 -0.34 -7.56
C HIS A 90 -11.40 0.38 -7.73
N GLY A 91 -11.72 1.35 -6.88
CA GLY A 91 -12.98 2.10 -6.96
C GLY A 91 -14.21 1.37 -6.42
N GLY A 92 -14.04 0.22 -5.73
CA GLY A 92 -15.16 -0.49 -5.13
C GLY A 92 -15.87 0.33 -4.07
N LEU A 93 -17.20 0.30 -4.11
CA LEU A 93 -18.05 0.95 -3.12
C LEU A 93 -17.93 0.23 -1.78
N LYS A 94 -17.47 0.94 -0.75
CA LYS A 94 -17.62 0.50 0.64
C LYS A 94 -18.92 1.11 1.17
N ARG A 95 -19.86 0.24 1.56
CA ARG A 95 -21.06 0.64 2.29
C ARG A 95 -20.78 0.65 3.79
#